data_AF-A0A453D2X0-F1
#
_entry.id   AF-A0A453D2X0-F1
#
_cell.length_a   1.000
_cell.length_b   1.000
_cell.length_c   1.000
_cell.angle_alpha   90.00
_cell.angle_beta   90.00
_cell.angle_gamma   90.00
#
_symmetry.space_group_name_H-M   'P 1'
#
loop_
_entity.id
_entity.type
_entity.pdbx_description
1 polymer ?
#
loop_
_entity_poly.entity_id
_entity_poly.type
_entity_poly.pdbx_seq_one_letter_code
_entity_poly.pdbx_strand_id
1 'polypeptide(L)'
;GERYKVGLVQAVFFAGCMIGAGVFGHLSDSFLGRKGSLQVVCFLNALFGLLTALAPSYRVYVVLRLLTGFSTGSIGLCAFVLATEPIGPSRRGTAGMSSFYFFSGGIAALAGVAAMFQSSWRLLYVVTSLPSLVFVLAVMPFISESPRWYLVRRRTDDAMHVLRDIAATNRRRIPDDVALKLDDEGDDVNSGKMVEDSSPSSSSGSILDVFRSRTTRARLVLSVLINLLCSVVYYGLSLNVVNLKTNLYVSVAVNSIAEMPAYLLTALLLDHFGRKPLGIVTMLLSGVFCIAGSLIAGVGAMR
;
A
#
# COMPACT_ATOMS: atom_id res chain seq x y z
N GLY A 1 25.92 3.81 24.54
CA GLY A 1 26.02 5.18 24.03
C GLY A 1 25.10 5.46 22.86
N GLU A 2 25.18 4.68 21.76
CA GLU A 2 24.58 5.10 20.47
C GLU A 2 23.29 4.38 20.04
N ARG A 3 22.65 3.61 20.93
CA ARG A 3 21.43 2.84 20.57
C ARG A 3 20.28 3.72 20.05
N TYR A 4 20.21 4.99 20.47
CA TYR A 4 19.21 5.94 19.99
C TYR A 4 19.34 6.23 18.48
N LYS A 5 20.54 6.08 17.89
CA LYS A 5 20.78 6.35 16.47
C LYS A 5 20.04 5.38 15.55
N VAL A 6 19.82 4.14 16.00
CA VAL A 6 19.06 3.13 15.25
C VAL A 6 17.57 3.46 15.26
N GLY A 7 17.04 3.81 16.44
CA GLY A 7 15.65 4.23 16.60
C GLY A 7 15.34 5.51 15.82
N LEU A 8 16.27 6.47 15.81
CA LEU A 8 16.13 7.73 15.05
C LEU A 8 16.03 7.46 13.54
N VAL A 9 16.91 6.63 12.98
CA VAL A 9 16.87 6.26 11.55
C VAL A 9 15.53 5.64 11.18
N GLN A 10 14.99 4.78 12.04
CA GLN A 10 13.71 4.14 11.82
C GLN A 10 12.52 5.11 11.94
N ALA A 11 12.53 6.00 12.93
CA ALA A 11 11.52 7.04 13.07
C ALA A 11 11.51 7.99 11.86
N VAL A 12 12.70 8.40 11.40
CA VAL A 12 12.89 9.24 10.21
C VAL A 12 12.40 8.54 8.93
N PHE A 13 12.62 7.23 8.81
CA PHE A 13 12.07 6.43 7.72
C PHE A 13 10.53 6.46 7.70
N PHE A 14 9.88 6.19 8.84
CA PHE A 14 8.42 6.23 8.95
C PHE A 14 7.84 7.64 8.75
N ALA A 15 8.53 8.68 9.24
CA ALA A 15 8.17 10.06 8.94
C ALA A 15 8.21 10.34 7.43
N GLY A 16 9.25 9.85 6.75
CA GLY A 16 9.32 9.85 5.29
C GLY A 16 8.10 9.16 4.66
N CYS A 17 7.78 7.94 5.08
CA CYS A 17 6.61 7.19 4.57
C CYS A 17 5.30 7.98 4.71
N MET A 18 5.09 8.65 5.84
CA MET A 18 3.89 9.46 6.10
C MET A 18 3.79 10.65 5.13
N ILE A 19 4.88 11.40 4.95
CA ILE A 19 4.92 12.53 4.02
C ILE A 19 4.72 12.02 2.57
N GLY A 20 5.38 10.92 2.21
CA GLY A 20 5.28 10.29 0.90
C GLY A 20 3.85 9.88 0.56
N ALA A 21 3.22 9.13 1.46
CA ALA A 21 1.85 8.65 1.26
C ALA A 21 0.86 9.81 1.04
N GLY A 22 1.03 10.94 1.74
CA GLY A 22 0.20 12.14 1.52
C GLY A 22 0.44 12.80 0.16
N VAL A 23 1.71 13.06 -0.19
CA VAL A 23 2.08 13.74 -1.44
C VAL A 23 1.72 12.89 -2.66
N PHE A 24 2.15 11.63 -2.69
CA PHE A 24 1.89 10.74 -3.81
C PHE A 24 0.45 10.22 -3.82
N GLY A 25 -0.24 10.16 -2.68
CA GLY A 25 -1.68 9.92 -2.66
C GLY A 25 -2.41 11.03 -3.42
N HIS A 26 -2.12 12.29 -3.10
CA HIS A 26 -2.71 13.43 -3.82
C HIS A 26 -2.28 13.48 -5.29
N LEU A 27 -1.00 13.24 -5.57
CA LEU A 27 -0.46 13.28 -6.93
C LEU A 27 -1.02 12.16 -7.82
N SER A 28 -1.28 10.99 -7.22
CA SER A 28 -1.88 9.83 -7.88
C SER A 28 -3.35 10.04 -8.22
N ASP A 29 -4.09 10.72 -7.34
CA ASP A 29 -5.49 11.08 -7.61
C ASP A 29 -5.60 12.26 -8.59
N SER A 30 -4.61 13.16 -8.56
CA SER A 30 -4.55 14.36 -9.41
C SER A 30 -3.76 14.09 -10.70
N PHE A 31 -2.65 14.81 -10.91
CA PHE A 31 -2.04 15.05 -12.24
C PHE A 31 -1.35 13.85 -12.89
N LEU A 32 -0.68 12.98 -12.12
CA LEU A 32 0.20 11.94 -12.70
C LEU A 32 -0.52 10.64 -13.06
N GLY A 33 -1.76 10.45 -12.60
CA GLY A 33 -2.42 9.15 -12.66
C GLY A 33 -1.80 8.11 -11.72
N ARG A 34 -2.40 6.93 -11.67
CA ARG A 34 -1.99 5.84 -10.76
C ARG A 34 -0.73 5.16 -11.28
N LYS A 35 -0.65 4.89 -12.59
CA LYS A 35 0.53 4.31 -13.24
C LYS A 35 1.70 5.29 -13.20
N GLY A 36 1.49 6.54 -13.58
CA GLY A 36 2.57 7.55 -13.60
C GLY A 36 3.16 7.82 -12.21
N SER A 37 2.31 7.89 -11.18
CA SER A 37 2.77 8.03 -9.80
C SER A 37 3.57 6.81 -9.34
N LEU A 38 3.09 5.59 -9.64
CA LEU A 38 3.83 4.38 -9.30
C LEU A 38 5.19 4.30 -10.01
N GLN A 39 5.30 4.75 -11.27
CA GLN A 39 6.58 4.82 -12.00
C GLN A 39 7.57 5.77 -11.31
N VAL A 40 7.14 6.99 -11.00
CA VAL A 40 7.99 7.99 -10.34
C VAL A 40 8.45 7.49 -8.98
N VAL A 41 7.53 6.94 -8.18
CA VAL A 41 7.87 6.46 -6.85
C VAL A 41 8.84 5.27 -6.91
N CYS A 42 8.63 4.30 -7.80
CA CYS A 42 9.54 3.16 -7.94
C CYS A 42 10.93 3.58 -8.44
N PHE A 43 11.01 4.55 -9.35
CA PHE A 43 12.28 5.13 -9.80
C PHE A 43 13.01 5.84 -8.66
N LEU A 44 12.30 6.70 -7.91
CA LEU A 44 12.86 7.39 -6.75
C LEU A 44 13.32 6.41 -5.67
N ASN A 45 12.57 5.34 -5.42
CA ASN A 45 12.96 4.30 -4.46
C ASN A 45 14.27 3.61 -4.86
N ALA A 46 14.43 3.27 -6.14
CA ALA A 46 15.68 2.69 -6.63
C ALA A 46 16.85 3.68 -6.53
N LEU A 47 16.63 4.93 -6.92
CA LEU A 47 17.65 5.98 -6.85
C LEU A 47 18.10 6.22 -5.41
N PHE A 48 17.17 6.43 -4.49
CA PHE A 48 17.48 6.65 -3.08
C PHE A 48 18.05 5.40 -2.40
N GLY A 49 17.62 4.20 -2.80
CA GLY A 49 18.20 2.94 -2.34
C GLY A 49 19.67 2.79 -2.72
N LEU A 50 20.03 3.07 -3.98
CA LEU A 50 21.42 3.06 -4.45
C LEU A 50 22.26 4.15 -3.80
N LEU A 51 21.72 5.37 -3.65
CA LEU A 51 22.41 6.45 -2.93
C LEU A 51 22.64 6.09 -1.46
N THR A 52 21.70 5.39 -0.82
CA THR A 52 21.84 4.91 0.57
C THR A 52 23.01 3.93 0.71
N ALA A 53 23.24 3.07 -0.29
CA ALA A 53 24.39 2.17 -0.32
C ALA A 53 25.73 2.94 -0.37
N LEU A 54 25.76 4.09 -1.03
CA LEU A 54 26.96 4.94 -1.20
C LEU A 54 27.16 5.94 -0.06
N ALA A 55 26.32 5.94 0.97
CA ALA A 55 26.39 6.94 2.05
C ALA A 55 27.74 6.91 2.78
N PRO A 56 28.49 8.04 2.81
CA PRO A 56 29.81 8.12 3.45
C PRO A 56 29.73 8.51 4.94
N SER A 57 28.60 9.08 5.39
CA SER A 57 28.42 9.55 6.76
C SER A 57 27.03 9.22 7.31
N TYR A 58 26.91 9.16 8.65
CA TYR A 58 25.65 8.90 9.33
C TYR A 58 24.56 9.94 9.01
N ARG A 59 24.93 11.23 8.91
CA ARG A 59 23.96 12.29 8.59
C ARG A 59 23.37 12.12 7.19
N VAL A 60 24.23 11.82 6.21
CA VAL A 60 23.81 11.53 4.83
C VAL A 60 22.93 10.28 4.80
N TYR A 61 23.30 9.24 5.56
CA TYR A 61 22.48 8.03 5.69
C TYR A 61 21.08 8.31 6.25
N VAL A 62 20.95 9.14 7.30
CA VAL A 62 19.64 9.51 7.88
C VAL A 62 18.77 10.26 6.88
N VAL A 63 19.34 11.23 6.15
CA VAL A 63 18.60 11.99 5.12
C VAL A 63 18.16 11.08 3.98
N LEU A 64 19.05 10.22 3.48
CA LEU A 64 18.70 9.25 2.44
C LEU A 64 17.64 8.24 2.90
N ARG A 65 17.64 7.89 4.19
CA ARG A 65 16.61 7.04 4.78
C ARG A 65 15.24 7.72 4.81
N LEU A 66 15.18 9.03 5.09
CA LEU A 66 13.95 9.81 4.96
C LEU A 66 13.42 9.75 3.52
N LEU A 67 14.30 9.97 2.54
CA LEU A 67 13.94 9.96 1.12
C LEU A 67 13.51 8.57 0.63
N THR A 68 14.18 7.51 1.08
CA THR A 68 13.78 6.13 0.77
C THR A 68 12.41 5.83 1.38
N GLY A 69 12.15 6.24 2.62
CA GLY A 69 10.84 6.11 3.27
C GLY A 69 9.75 6.85 2.49
N PHE A 70 10.02 8.07 2.05
CA PHE A 70 9.12 8.88 1.21
C PHE A 70 8.66 8.13 -0.04
N SER A 71 9.57 7.39 -0.70
CA SER A 71 9.21 6.54 -1.82
C SER A 71 8.52 5.24 -1.39
N THR A 72 9.12 4.46 -0.48
CA THR A 72 8.62 3.13 -0.09
C THR A 72 7.16 3.15 0.39
N GLY A 73 6.79 4.12 1.24
CA GLY A 73 5.42 4.24 1.75
C GLY A 73 4.38 4.49 0.64
N SER A 74 4.80 5.17 -0.42
CA SER A 74 3.96 5.54 -1.55
C SER A 74 3.79 4.39 -2.56
N ILE A 75 4.78 3.49 -2.67
CA ILE A 75 4.72 2.32 -3.57
C ILE A 75 3.55 1.42 -3.18
N GLY A 76 3.47 1.07 -1.90
CA GLY A 76 2.42 0.17 -1.41
C GLY A 76 1.03 0.73 -1.68
N LEU A 77 0.83 2.02 -1.42
CA LEU A 77 -0.44 2.70 -1.68
C LEU A 77 -0.77 2.75 -3.18
N CYS A 78 0.15 3.22 -4.02
CA CYS A 78 -0.11 3.34 -5.46
C CYS A 78 -0.32 1.96 -6.12
N ALA A 79 0.49 0.97 -5.76
CA ALA A 79 0.39 -0.39 -6.30
C ALA A 79 -0.92 -1.07 -5.87
N PHE A 80 -1.29 -0.98 -4.60
CA PHE A 80 -2.55 -1.55 -4.10
C PHE A 80 -3.76 -0.93 -4.79
N VAL A 81 -3.77 0.39 -4.97
CA VAL A 81 -4.89 1.06 -5.60
C VAL A 81 -4.95 0.73 -7.10
N LEU A 82 -3.82 0.75 -7.81
CA LEU A 82 -3.77 0.35 -9.22
C LEU A 82 -4.19 -1.10 -9.44
N ALA A 83 -3.88 -2.01 -8.51
CA ALA A 83 -4.29 -3.41 -8.59
C ALA A 83 -5.80 -3.61 -8.30
N THR A 84 -6.40 -2.78 -7.45
CA THR A 84 -7.79 -2.98 -6.98
C THR A 84 -8.82 -2.18 -7.76
N GLU A 85 -8.45 -1.06 -8.39
CA GLU A 85 -9.36 -0.22 -9.17
C GLU A 85 -9.94 -0.89 -10.44
N PRO A 86 -9.19 -1.70 -11.20
CA PRO A 86 -9.73 -2.41 -12.36
C PRO A 86 -10.67 -3.56 -12.00
N ILE A 87 -10.69 -3.99 -10.73
CA ILE A 87 -11.38 -5.21 -10.30
C ILE A 87 -12.80 -4.87 -9.83
N GLY A 88 -13.78 -5.64 -10.30
CA GLY A 88 -15.18 -5.51 -9.90
C GLY A 88 -15.40 -5.76 -8.40
N PRO A 89 -16.43 -5.13 -7.77
CA PRO A 89 -16.60 -5.08 -6.31
C PRO A 89 -16.66 -6.47 -5.64
N SER A 90 -17.08 -7.50 -6.37
CA SER A 90 -17.15 -8.89 -5.90
C SER A 90 -15.79 -9.55 -5.69
N ARG A 91 -14.74 -9.17 -6.43
CA ARG A 91 -13.39 -9.78 -6.33
C ARG A 91 -12.31 -8.85 -5.80
N ARG A 92 -12.66 -7.57 -5.52
CA ARG A 92 -11.69 -6.60 -4.95
C ARG A 92 -11.11 -7.06 -3.62
N GLY A 93 -11.89 -7.77 -2.81
CA GLY A 93 -11.44 -8.30 -1.52
C GLY A 93 -10.30 -9.29 -1.70
N THR A 94 -10.53 -10.34 -2.47
CA THR A 94 -9.56 -11.39 -2.78
C THR A 94 -8.31 -10.83 -3.46
N ALA A 95 -8.46 -9.89 -4.40
CA ALA A 95 -7.33 -9.27 -5.09
C ALA A 95 -6.54 -8.28 -4.22
N GLY A 96 -7.22 -7.61 -3.29
CA GLY A 96 -6.54 -6.84 -2.26
C GLY A 96 -5.68 -7.74 -1.37
N MET A 97 -6.22 -8.90 -0.97
CA MET A 97 -5.49 -9.89 -0.18
C MET A 97 -4.30 -10.49 -0.94
N SER A 98 -4.42 -10.75 -2.25
CA SER A 98 -3.29 -11.25 -3.06
C SER A 98 -2.09 -10.30 -3.05
N SER A 99 -2.32 -8.98 -2.97
CA SER A 99 -1.26 -7.98 -2.87
C SER A 99 -0.42 -8.13 -1.59
N PHE A 100 -1.05 -8.53 -0.48
CA PHE A 100 -0.35 -8.77 0.78
C PHE A 100 0.52 -10.04 0.77
N TYR A 101 0.21 -11.03 -0.07
CA TYR A 101 1.12 -12.17 -0.27
C TYR A 101 2.44 -11.75 -0.89
N PHE A 102 2.40 -10.85 -1.88
CA PHE A 102 3.63 -10.32 -2.46
C PHE A 102 4.43 -9.51 -1.45
N PHE A 103 3.76 -8.81 -0.53
CA PHE A 103 4.41 -8.09 0.55
C PHE A 103 5.13 -9.04 1.52
N SER A 104 4.43 -10.04 2.08
CA SER A 104 5.02 -11.05 2.97
C SER A 104 6.11 -11.87 2.27
N GLY A 105 5.88 -12.29 1.03
CA GLY A 105 6.88 -12.97 0.20
C GLY A 105 8.12 -12.11 -0.05
N GLY A 106 7.94 -10.79 -0.24
CA GLY A 106 9.03 -9.83 -0.35
C GLY A 106 9.87 -9.73 0.93
N ILE A 107 9.24 -9.74 2.11
CA ILE A 107 9.95 -9.75 3.40
C ILE A 107 10.72 -11.06 3.58
N ALA A 108 10.11 -12.20 3.25
CA ALA A 108 10.78 -13.51 3.32
C ALA A 108 11.98 -13.59 2.37
N ALA A 109 11.82 -13.12 1.12
CA ALA A 109 12.90 -13.04 0.15
C ALA A 109 14.02 -12.11 0.63
N LEU A 110 13.67 -10.95 1.20
CA LEU A 110 14.63 -10.01 1.79
C LEU A 110 15.41 -10.66 2.93
N ALA A 111 14.76 -11.42 3.81
CA ALA A 111 15.41 -12.14 4.90
C ALA A 111 16.42 -13.17 4.36
N GLY A 112 16.06 -13.90 3.29
CA GLY A 112 16.96 -14.84 2.61
C GLY A 112 18.18 -14.16 1.97
N VAL A 113 17.96 -13.07 1.22
CA VAL A 113 19.04 -12.27 0.62
C VAL A 113 19.94 -11.68 1.72
N ALA A 114 19.35 -11.18 2.81
CA ALA A 114 20.10 -10.64 3.93
C ALA A 114 20.95 -11.70 4.64
N ALA A 115 20.47 -12.95 4.72
CA ALA A 115 21.24 -14.07 5.23
C ALA A 115 22.44 -14.46 4.32
N MET A 116 22.34 -14.24 3.01
CA MET A 116 23.44 -14.47 2.07
C MET A 116 24.49 -13.34 2.08
N PHE A 117 24.07 -12.09 2.29
CA PHE A 117 24.93 -10.90 2.21
C PHE A 117 25.23 -10.26 3.57
N GLN A 118 25.42 -11.07 4.61
CA GLN A 118 25.67 -10.60 5.99
C GLN A 118 26.87 -9.66 6.13
N SER A 119 27.88 -9.80 5.27
CA SER A 119 29.14 -9.06 5.35
C SER A 119 29.07 -7.63 4.80
N SER A 120 28.05 -7.27 4.01
CA SER A 120 27.98 -5.96 3.34
C SER A 120 26.55 -5.41 3.24
N TRP A 121 26.15 -4.61 4.23
CA TRP A 121 24.86 -3.91 4.25
C TRP A 121 24.64 -3.02 3.01
N ARG A 122 25.71 -2.51 2.41
CA ARG A 122 25.65 -1.73 1.16
C ARG A 122 25.18 -2.57 -0.02
N LEU A 123 25.67 -3.81 -0.12
CA LEU A 123 25.34 -4.71 -1.22
C LEU A 123 23.89 -5.19 -1.10
N LEU A 124 23.39 -5.35 0.13
CA LEU A 124 21.98 -5.58 0.39
C LEU A 124 21.10 -4.47 -0.21
N TYR A 125 21.44 -3.19 0.01
CA TYR A 125 20.69 -2.08 -0.59
C TYR A 125 20.73 -2.06 -2.13
N VAL A 126 21.87 -2.40 -2.72
CA VAL A 126 21.99 -2.52 -4.18
C VAL A 126 21.09 -3.63 -4.70
N VAL A 127 21.19 -4.83 -4.12
CA VAL A 127 20.40 -6.00 -4.52
C VAL A 127 18.90 -5.73 -4.34
N THR A 128 18.48 -5.05 -3.28
CA THR A 128 17.05 -4.71 -3.08
C THR A 128 16.54 -3.64 -4.03
N SER A 129 17.41 -2.79 -4.58
CA SER A 129 17.03 -1.72 -5.52
C SER A 129 16.86 -2.25 -6.95
N LEU A 130 17.53 -3.35 -7.29
CA LEU A 130 17.48 -3.95 -8.63
C LEU A 130 16.06 -4.43 -9.02
N PRO A 131 15.31 -5.18 -8.19
CA PRO A 131 13.94 -5.56 -8.51
C PRO A 131 13.01 -4.38 -8.80
N SER A 132 13.18 -3.26 -8.07
CA SER A 132 12.40 -2.04 -8.32
C SER A 132 12.69 -1.45 -9.70
N LEU A 133 13.96 -1.45 -10.14
CA LEU A 133 14.34 -0.99 -11.48
C LEU A 133 13.81 -1.93 -12.57
N VAL A 134 13.93 -3.24 -12.37
CA VAL A 134 13.41 -4.25 -13.31
C VAL A 134 11.90 -4.09 -13.45
N PHE A 135 11.17 -3.84 -12.37
CA PHE A 135 9.73 -3.60 -12.42
C PHE A 135 9.37 -2.36 -13.26
N VAL A 136 10.12 -1.26 -13.08
CA VAL A 136 9.90 -0.01 -13.84
C VAL A 136 10.26 -0.17 -15.33
N LEU A 137 11.28 -0.95 -15.66
CA LEU A 137 11.73 -1.10 -17.06
C LEU A 137 10.97 -2.19 -17.80
N ALA A 138 10.71 -3.33 -17.15
CA ALA A 138 10.19 -4.53 -17.80
C ALA A 138 8.68 -4.72 -17.64
N VAL A 139 8.08 -4.32 -16.50
CA VAL A 139 6.67 -4.64 -16.20
C VAL A 139 5.76 -3.44 -16.48
N MET A 140 6.22 -2.23 -16.16
CA MET A 140 5.43 -1.00 -16.32
C MET A 140 4.93 -0.69 -17.74
N PRO A 141 5.68 -0.96 -18.83
CA PRO A 141 5.17 -0.77 -20.18
C PRO A 141 3.91 -1.58 -20.48
N PHE A 142 3.78 -2.77 -19.87
CA PHE A 142 2.65 -3.68 -20.08
C PHE A 142 1.44 -3.40 -19.18
N ILE A 143 1.59 -2.55 -18.16
CA ILE A 143 0.49 -2.21 -17.26
C ILE A 143 -0.34 -1.07 -17.85
N SER A 144 -1.64 -1.29 -18.03
CA SER A 144 -2.57 -0.22 -18.40
C SER A 144 -2.93 0.64 -17.19
N GLU A 145 -3.22 1.92 -17.45
CA GLU A 145 -3.67 2.86 -16.42
C GLU A 145 -5.08 2.49 -15.91
N SER A 146 -5.43 2.95 -14.70
CA SER A 146 -6.71 2.62 -14.08
C SER A 146 -7.93 3.11 -14.90
N PRO A 147 -8.88 2.23 -15.26
CA PRO A 147 -10.12 2.64 -15.95
C PRO A 147 -10.93 3.67 -15.17
N ARG A 148 -10.91 3.59 -13.83
CA ARG A 148 -11.63 4.54 -12.96
C ARG A 148 -11.04 5.94 -13.01
N TRP A 149 -9.72 6.06 -13.11
CA TRP A 149 -9.06 7.35 -13.22
C TRP A 149 -9.44 8.08 -14.51
N TYR A 150 -9.52 7.34 -15.63
CA TYR A 150 -10.02 7.88 -16.90
C TYR A 150 -11.49 8.30 -16.84
N LEU A 151 -12.34 7.50 -16.19
CA LEU A 151 -13.77 7.82 -16.01
C LEU A 151 -13.99 9.09 -15.19
N VAL A 152 -13.30 9.24 -14.06
CA VAL A 152 -13.39 10.44 -13.21
C VAL A 152 -12.94 11.70 -13.96
N ARG A 153 -12.04 11.56 -14.93
CA ARG A 153 -11.57 12.66 -15.80
C ARG A 153 -12.41 12.87 -17.06
N ARG A 154 -13.60 12.26 -17.16
CA ARG A 154 -14.51 12.32 -18.32
C ARG A 154 -13.86 11.84 -19.63
N ARG A 155 -12.80 11.02 -19.56
CA ARG A 155 -12.18 10.35 -20.71
C ARG A 155 -12.80 8.96 -20.85
N THR A 156 -14.05 8.92 -21.27
CA THR A 156 -14.84 7.69 -21.39
C THR A 156 -14.30 6.74 -22.46
N ASP A 157 -13.73 7.29 -23.54
CA ASP A 157 -13.18 6.50 -24.65
C ASP A 157 -11.90 5.76 -24.24
N ASP A 158 -10.99 6.44 -23.54
CA ASP A 158 -9.76 5.84 -23.00
C ASP A 158 -10.09 4.77 -21.96
N ALA A 159 -11.06 5.05 -21.08
CA ALA A 159 -11.53 4.08 -20.09
C ALA A 159 -12.12 2.82 -20.75
N MET A 160 -12.91 3.01 -21.81
CA MET A 160 -13.52 1.92 -22.56
C MET A 160 -12.47 1.12 -23.35
N HIS A 161 -11.45 1.78 -23.90
CA HIS A 161 -10.33 1.09 -24.57
C HIS A 161 -9.61 0.15 -23.59
N VAL A 162 -9.24 0.64 -22.41
CA VAL A 162 -8.58 -0.19 -21.38
C VAL A 162 -9.49 -1.34 -20.94
N LEU A 163 -10.79 -1.09 -20.77
CA LEU A 163 -11.75 -2.15 -20.41
C LEU A 163 -11.93 -3.19 -21.51
N ARG A 164 -11.94 -2.78 -22.79
CA ARG A 164 -11.97 -3.68 -23.94
C ARG A 164 -10.69 -4.53 -24.02
N ASP A 165 -9.52 -3.96 -23.76
CA ASP A 165 -8.25 -4.70 -23.71
C ASP A 165 -8.24 -5.74 -22.57
N ILE A 166 -8.72 -5.34 -21.38
CA ILE A 166 -8.87 -6.25 -20.24
C ILE A 166 -9.87 -7.36 -20.59
N ALA A 167 -10.99 -7.02 -21.21
CA ALA A 167 -12.01 -8.00 -21.59
C ALA A 167 -11.50 -8.98 -22.66
N ALA A 168 -10.78 -8.48 -23.68
CA ALA A 168 -10.15 -9.28 -24.71
C ALA A 168 -9.13 -10.26 -24.13
N THR A 169 -8.30 -9.80 -23.18
CA THR A 169 -7.36 -10.65 -22.44
C THR A 169 -8.09 -11.74 -21.63
N ASN A 170 -9.26 -11.41 -21.08
CA ASN A 170 -10.13 -12.35 -20.35
C ASN A 170 -11.07 -13.17 -21.26
N ARG A 171 -10.91 -13.11 -22.59
CA ARG A 171 -11.77 -13.75 -23.60
C ARG A 171 -13.27 -13.42 -23.46
N ARG A 172 -13.60 -12.23 -22.97
CA ARG A 172 -14.97 -11.69 -22.91
C ARG A 172 -15.07 -10.46 -23.80
N ARG A 173 -16.25 -10.20 -24.36
CA ARG A 173 -16.55 -8.96 -25.09
C ARG A 173 -17.50 -8.12 -24.27
N ILE A 174 -17.17 -6.84 -24.11
CA ILE A 174 -18.10 -5.84 -23.57
C ILE A 174 -19.00 -5.42 -24.75
N PRO A 175 -20.34 -5.45 -24.62
CA PRO A 175 -21.24 -4.98 -25.66
C PRO A 175 -20.99 -3.49 -25.96
N ASP A 176 -21.02 -3.11 -27.23
CA ASP A 176 -20.71 -1.74 -27.69
C ASP A 176 -21.72 -0.66 -27.22
N ASP A 177 -22.85 -1.07 -26.63
CA ASP A 177 -23.92 -0.19 -26.10
C ASP A 177 -23.75 0.19 -24.61
N VAL A 178 -22.71 -0.28 -23.93
CA VAL A 178 -22.54 0.00 -22.50
C VAL A 178 -21.78 1.31 -22.31
N ALA A 179 -22.49 2.41 -22.08
CA ALA A 179 -21.89 3.66 -21.64
C ALA A 179 -21.54 3.59 -20.14
N LEU A 180 -20.26 3.78 -19.80
CA LEU A 180 -19.82 3.89 -18.40
C LEU A 180 -20.26 5.24 -17.85
N LYS A 181 -21.25 5.24 -16.96
CA LYS A 181 -21.63 6.42 -16.18
C LYS A 181 -21.01 6.34 -14.79
N LEU A 182 -20.57 7.49 -14.27
CA LEU A 182 -20.28 7.66 -12.84
C LEU A 182 -21.63 7.63 -12.11
N ASP A 183 -21.74 6.87 -11.02
CA ASP A 183 -22.96 6.79 -10.20
C ASP A 183 -23.40 8.14 -9.58
N ASP A 184 -22.61 9.22 -9.78
CA ASP A 184 -22.86 10.58 -9.26
C ASP A 184 -23.67 11.47 -10.24
N GLU A 185 -24.02 10.99 -11.44
CA GLU A 185 -24.91 11.70 -12.39
C GLU A 185 -26.35 11.16 -12.35
N GLY A 186 -26.87 10.92 -11.14
CA GLY A 186 -28.26 10.52 -10.90
C GLY A 186 -29.01 11.56 -10.06
N ASP A 187 -29.49 12.63 -10.72
CA ASP A 187 -30.79 13.33 -10.46
C ASP A 187 -30.85 14.79 -10.95
N ASP A 188 -30.27 15.14 -12.11
CA ASP A 188 -30.57 16.45 -12.75
C ASP A 188 -30.73 16.35 -14.28
N VAL A 189 -31.46 15.33 -14.75
CA VAL A 189 -31.98 15.31 -16.13
C VAL A 189 -33.45 15.74 -16.12
N ASN A 190 -33.72 16.95 -15.63
CA ASN A 190 -34.93 17.65 -16.03
C ASN A 190 -34.84 19.18 -15.87
N SER A 191 -34.00 19.83 -16.68
CA SER A 191 -34.32 21.15 -17.22
C SER A 191 -33.38 21.48 -18.37
N GLY A 192 -33.94 21.48 -19.59
CA GLY A 192 -33.26 22.02 -20.75
C GLY A 192 -32.98 23.51 -20.56
N LYS A 193 -31.69 23.87 -20.57
CA LYS A 193 -31.21 25.19 -20.95
C LYS A 193 -29.78 25.08 -21.46
N MET A 194 -29.62 25.38 -22.75
CA MET A 194 -28.33 25.73 -23.35
C MET A 194 -27.76 26.94 -22.60
N VAL A 195 -26.54 26.85 -22.09
CA VAL A 195 -25.68 28.01 -21.78
C VAL A 195 -24.22 27.63 -22.06
N GLU A 196 -23.60 28.41 -22.94
CA GLU A 196 -22.17 28.45 -23.27
C GLU A 196 -21.30 28.87 -22.07
N ASP A 197 -20.02 28.48 -22.10
CA ASP A 197 -18.87 29.09 -21.42
C ASP A 197 -18.97 29.44 -19.92
N SER A 198 -18.45 28.53 -19.08
CA SER A 198 -17.74 28.92 -17.84
C SER A 198 -16.82 27.81 -17.30
N SER A 199 -15.50 28.00 -17.46
CA SER A 199 -14.37 27.71 -16.52
C SER A 199 -14.23 26.36 -15.76
N PRO A 200 -12.99 25.95 -15.43
CA PRO A 200 -12.63 24.57 -15.10
C PRO A 200 -12.69 24.30 -13.59
N SER A 201 -13.73 23.63 -13.10
CA SER A 201 -13.68 22.95 -11.79
C SER A 201 -14.90 22.06 -11.59
N SER A 202 -14.93 20.89 -12.23
CA SER A 202 -15.65 19.76 -11.63
C SER A 202 -14.87 19.38 -10.37
N SER A 203 -15.35 19.90 -9.25
CA SER A 203 -14.78 19.80 -7.91
C SER A 203 -14.12 18.45 -7.65
N SER A 204 -12.78 18.47 -7.65
CA SER A 204 -12.01 17.59 -6.78
C SER A 204 -12.63 17.75 -5.40
N GLY A 205 -13.41 16.78 -4.92
CA GLY A 205 -14.02 16.82 -3.59
C GLY A 205 -12.92 17.13 -2.59
N SER A 206 -12.88 18.38 -2.14
CA SER A 206 -11.74 18.88 -1.39
C SER A 206 -11.63 18.07 -0.10
N ILE A 207 -10.41 17.80 0.37
CA ILE A 207 -10.18 17.11 1.65
C ILE A 207 -11.01 17.77 2.76
N LEU A 208 -11.27 19.08 2.66
CA LEU A 208 -12.13 19.82 3.58
C LEU A 208 -13.61 19.41 3.55
N ASP A 209 -14.16 18.97 2.42
CA ASP A 209 -15.57 18.58 2.31
C ASP A 209 -15.83 17.22 2.98
N VAL A 210 -14.81 16.35 2.99
CA VAL A 210 -14.79 15.10 3.78
C VAL A 210 -14.89 15.40 5.28
N PHE A 211 -14.29 16.49 5.75
CA PHE A 211 -14.37 16.93 7.15
C PHE A 211 -15.67 17.67 7.50
N ARG A 212 -16.41 18.15 6.51
CA ARG A 212 -17.67 18.90 6.69
C ARG A 212 -18.82 17.98 7.09
N SER A 213 -18.87 16.75 6.57
CA SER A 213 -19.91 15.78 6.91
C SER A 213 -19.61 15.03 8.22
N ARG A 214 -20.54 15.12 9.19
CA ARG A 214 -20.39 14.51 10.53
C ARG A 214 -20.30 12.98 10.48
N THR A 215 -21.03 12.33 9.58
CA THR A 215 -21.02 10.88 9.35
C THR A 215 -19.77 10.40 8.62
N THR A 216 -19.24 11.19 7.69
CA THR A 216 -17.98 10.87 6.99
C THR A 216 -16.79 11.06 7.91
N ARG A 217 -16.77 12.13 8.71
CA ARG A 217 -15.75 12.36 9.75
C ARG A 217 -15.71 11.23 10.78
N ALA A 218 -16.86 10.79 11.28
CA ALA A 218 -16.91 9.68 12.24
C ALA A 218 -16.35 8.38 11.65
N ARG A 219 -16.69 8.06 10.39
CA ARG A 219 -16.14 6.90 9.68
C ARG A 219 -14.64 7.02 9.41
N LEU A 220 -14.16 8.21 9.05
CA LEU A 220 -12.74 8.49 8.85
C LEU A 220 -11.96 8.29 10.15
N VAL A 221 -12.39 8.93 11.25
CA VAL A 221 -11.74 8.83 12.57
C VAL A 221 -11.71 7.38 13.04
N LEU A 222 -12.82 6.65 12.90
CA LEU A 222 -12.86 5.24 13.25
C LEU A 222 -11.88 4.41 12.42
N SER A 223 -11.83 4.64 11.11
CA SER A 223 -10.89 3.94 10.21
C SER A 223 -9.43 4.25 10.55
N VAL A 224 -9.12 5.51 10.87
CA VAL A 224 -7.77 5.93 11.28
C VAL A 224 -7.40 5.28 12.61
N LEU A 225 -8.30 5.25 13.59
CA LEU A 225 -8.06 4.61 14.88
C LEU A 225 -7.82 3.10 14.74
N ILE A 226 -8.66 2.41 13.96
CA ILE A 226 -8.50 0.98 13.66
C ILE A 226 -7.15 0.73 13.00
N ASN A 227 -6.79 1.53 11.99
CA ASN A 227 -5.52 1.38 11.29
C ASN A 227 -4.31 1.67 12.20
N LEU A 228 -4.43 2.65 13.08
CA LEU A 228 -3.40 2.98 14.07
C LEU A 228 -3.19 1.81 15.04
N LEU A 229 -4.26 1.29 15.63
CA LEU A 229 -4.18 0.14 16.56
C LEU A 229 -3.59 -1.10 15.87
N CYS A 230 -4.04 -1.39 14.65
CA CYS A 230 -3.50 -2.49 13.85
C CYS A 230 -2.00 -2.29 13.57
N SER A 231 -1.59 -1.08 13.18
CA SER A 231 -0.19 -0.74 12.91
C SER A 231 0.69 -0.87 14.16
N VAL A 232 0.20 -0.44 15.33
CA VAL A 232 0.94 -0.56 16.61
C VAL A 232 1.16 -2.03 16.95
N VAL A 233 0.14 -2.89 16.82
CA VAL A 233 0.28 -4.33 17.08
C VAL A 233 1.22 -4.97 16.05
N TYR A 234 1.03 -4.69 14.77
CA TYR A 234 1.84 -5.26 13.69
C TYR A 234 3.32 -4.88 13.84
N TYR A 235 3.65 -3.59 13.82
CA TYR A 235 5.03 -3.15 13.95
C TYR A 235 5.61 -3.45 15.33
N GLY A 236 4.80 -3.45 16.39
CA GLY A 236 5.22 -3.85 17.73
C GLY A 236 5.70 -5.31 17.76
N LEU A 237 4.93 -6.23 17.20
CA LEU A 237 5.31 -7.64 17.08
C LEU A 237 6.51 -7.81 16.15
N SER A 238 6.50 -7.23 14.95
CA SER A 238 7.59 -7.34 13.98
C SER A 238 8.91 -6.77 14.50
N LEU A 239 8.89 -5.71 15.30
CA LEU A 239 10.10 -5.15 15.90
C LEU A 239 10.57 -5.94 17.12
N ASN A 240 9.64 -6.56 17.87
CA ASN A 240 10.01 -7.43 18.97
C ASN A 240 10.67 -8.74 18.51
N VAL A 241 10.44 -9.16 17.27
CA VAL A 241 11.16 -10.29 16.65
C VAL A 241 12.68 -10.09 16.69
N VAL A 242 13.14 -8.84 16.65
CA VAL A 242 14.58 -8.50 16.75
C VAL A 242 15.16 -8.77 18.14
N ASN A 243 14.33 -8.79 19.18
CA ASN A 243 14.75 -9.06 20.56
C ASN A 243 14.74 -10.56 20.92
N LEU A 244 14.22 -11.43 20.05
CA LEU A 244 14.32 -12.87 20.25
C LEU A 244 15.79 -13.28 20.17
N LYS A 245 16.27 -14.10 21.11
CA LYS A 245 17.66 -14.61 21.15
C LYS A 245 18.01 -15.57 19.98
N THR A 246 17.09 -15.76 19.04
CA THR A 246 17.24 -16.61 17.85
C THR A 246 17.88 -15.84 16.69
N ASN A 247 18.24 -16.54 15.62
CA ASN A 247 18.77 -15.90 14.42
C ASN A 247 17.71 -14.99 13.77
N LEU A 248 17.97 -13.68 13.76
CA LEU A 248 17.05 -12.64 13.26
C LEU A 248 16.47 -12.98 11.89
N TYR A 249 17.30 -13.46 10.96
CA TYR A 249 16.87 -13.75 9.59
C TYR A 249 15.85 -14.89 9.53
N VAL A 250 16.07 -15.94 10.32
CA VAL A 250 15.15 -17.08 10.42
C VAL A 250 13.85 -16.66 11.07
N SER A 251 13.91 -15.87 12.15
CA SER A 251 12.70 -15.42 12.85
C SER A 251 11.84 -14.50 11.98
N VAL A 252 12.46 -13.59 11.20
CA VAL A 252 11.74 -12.73 10.25
C VAL A 252 11.14 -13.55 9.10
N ALA A 253 11.88 -14.53 8.57
CA ALA A 253 11.38 -15.41 7.51
C ALA A 253 10.18 -16.25 7.99
N VAL A 254 10.28 -16.87 9.17
CA VAL A 254 9.20 -17.66 9.77
C VAL A 254 7.97 -16.79 10.04
N ASN A 255 8.15 -15.59 10.60
CA ASN A 255 7.03 -14.68 10.83
C ASN A 255 6.34 -14.30 9.51
N SER A 256 7.12 -13.99 8.47
CA SER A 256 6.57 -13.63 7.15
C SER A 256 5.80 -14.81 6.53
N ILE A 257 6.35 -16.01 6.59
CA ILE A 257 5.69 -17.22 6.07
C ILE A 257 4.41 -17.52 6.87
N ALA A 258 4.42 -17.32 8.18
CA ALA A 258 3.23 -17.49 9.02
C ALA A 258 2.08 -16.53 8.67
N GLU A 259 2.39 -15.36 8.08
CA GLU A 259 1.36 -14.43 7.57
C GLU A 259 0.66 -14.97 6.31
N MET A 260 1.28 -15.82 5.49
CA MET A 260 0.70 -16.28 4.22
C MET A 260 -0.57 -17.16 4.41
N PRO A 261 -0.59 -18.17 5.31
CA PRO A 261 -1.83 -18.89 5.62
C PRO A 261 -2.90 -17.99 6.23
N ALA A 262 -2.51 -17.00 7.04
CA ALA A 262 -3.44 -16.05 7.64
C ALA A 262 -4.13 -15.20 6.56
N TYR A 263 -3.39 -14.74 5.54
CA TYR A 263 -3.98 -14.05 4.40
C TYR A 263 -4.91 -14.95 3.57
N LEU A 264 -4.61 -16.25 3.46
CA LEU A 264 -5.47 -17.20 2.75
C LEU A 264 -6.80 -17.35 3.45
N LEU A 265 -6.73 -17.60 4.76
CA LEU A 265 -7.89 -17.73 5.60
C LEU A 265 -8.72 -16.44 5.56
N THR A 266 -8.07 -15.29 5.65
CA THR A 266 -8.76 -13.99 5.57
C THR A 266 -9.44 -13.79 4.22
N ALA A 267 -8.80 -14.16 3.10
CA ALA A 267 -9.40 -14.07 1.78
C ALA A 267 -10.64 -14.96 1.63
N LEU A 268 -10.57 -16.21 2.10
CA LEU A 268 -11.70 -17.16 2.05
C LEU A 268 -12.85 -16.73 2.97
N LEU A 269 -12.55 -16.26 4.18
CA LEU A 269 -13.57 -15.83 5.14
C LEU A 269 -14.21 -14.49 4.74
N LEU A 270 -13.48 -13.63 4.02
CA LEU A 270 -13.99 -12.33 3.59
C LEU A 270 -15.15 -12.47 2.60
N ASP A 271 -15.10 -13.48 1.74
CA ASP A 271 -16.16 -13.78 0.78
C ASP A 271 -17.39 -14.44 1.46
N HIS A 272 -17.20 -15.15 2.58
CA HIS A 272 -18.28 -15.87 3.27
C HIS A 272 -18.97 -15.09 4.40
N PHE A 273 -18.19 -14.47 5.29
CA PHE A 273 -18.71 -13.78 6.48
C PHE A 273 -18.86 -12.26 6.29
N GLY A 274 -18.30 -11.71 5.21
CA GLY A 274 -18.30 -10.27 4.95
C GLY A 274 -17.27 -9.50 5.79
N ARG A 275 -17.04 -8.23 5.42
CA ARG A 275 -15.90 -7.43 5.89
C ARG A 275 -15.95 -7.02 7.37
N LYS A 276 -17.13 -6.66 7.88
CA LYS A 276 -17.29 -6.15 9.27
C LYS A 276 -17.05 -7.21 10.35
N PRO A 277 -17.72 -8.37 10.35
CA PRO A 277 -17.55 -9.36 11.41
C PRO A 277 -16.14 -9.96 11.39
N LEU A 278 -15.56 -10.16 10.19
CA LEU A 278 -14.19 -10.67 10.07
C LEU A 278 -13.18 -9.76 10.76
N GLY A 279 -13.27 -8.44 10.56
CA GLY A 279 -12.38 -7.48 11.22
C GLY A 279 -12.52 -7.45 12.74
N ILE A 280 -13.75 -7.59 13.26
CA ILE A 280 -13.99 -7.62 14.72
C ILE A 280 -13.38 -8.90 15.32
N VAL A 281 -13.63 -10.06 14.70
CA VAL A 281 -13.14 -11.35 15.19
C VAL A 281 -11.61 -11.40 15.16
N THR A 282 -10.96 -10.94 14.09
CA THR A 282 -9.48 -10.95 14.01
C THR A 282 -8.85 -10.00 15.00
N MET A 283 -9.44 -8.82 15.24
CA MET A 283 -8.96 -7.89 16.27
C MET A 283 -9.12 -8.46 17.68
N LEU A 284 -10.26 -9.08 18.00
CA LEU A 284 -10.46 -9.74 19.28
C LEU A 284 -9.47 -10.90 19.49
N LEU A 285 -9.31 -11.73 18.47
CA LEU A 285 -8.37 -12.85 18.48
C LEU A 285 -6.93 -12.36 18.71
N SER A 286 -6.51 -11.32 17.99
CA SER A 286 -5.20 -10.68 18.17
C SER A 286 -5.02 -10.14 19.59
N GLY A 287 -6.04 -9.50 20.16
CA GLY A 287 -6.02 -9.02 21.55
C GLY A 287 -5.85 -10.16 22.56
N VAL A 288 -6.60 -11.26 22.40
CA VAL A 288 -6.48 -12.46 23.25
C VAL A 288 -5.08 -13.05 23.16
N PHE A 289 -4.50 -13.19 21.96
CA PHE A 289 -3.14 -13.69 21.79
C PHE A 289 -2.08 -12.77 22.38
N CYS A 290 -2.24 -11.45 22.28
CA CYS A 290 -1.32 -10.50 22.90
C CYS A 290 -1.36 -10.60 24.44
N ILE A 291 -2.56 -10.72 25.03
CA ILE A 291 -2.73 -10.92 26.47
C ILE A 291 -2.13 -12.26 26.90
N ALA A 292 -2.43 -13.34 26.19
CA ALA A 292 -1.84 -14.65 26.45
C ALA A 292 -0.31 -14.61 26.38
N GLY A 293 0.26 -13.96 25.36
CA GLY A 293 1.70 -13.75 25.23
C GLY A 293 2.30 -12.97 26.40
N SER A 294 1.61 -11.93 26.88
CA SER A 294 2.04 -11.18 28.07
C SER A 294 1.99 -12.00 29.36
N LEU A 295 1.05 -12.94 29.47
CA LEU A 295 0.91 -13.83 30.63
C LEU A 295 1.96 -14.95 30.60
N ILE A 296 2.31 -15.46 29.42
CA ILE A 296 3.37 -16.47 29.23
C ILE A 296 4.75 -15.88 29.55
N ALA A 297 4.96 -14.58 29.34
CA ALA A 297 6.18 -13.89 29.76
C ALA A 297 6.44 -13.96 31.29
N GLY A 298 5.44 -14.34 32.09
CA GLY A 298 5.59 -14.64 33.51
C GLY A 298 6.41 -15.90 33.84
N VAL A 299 6.75 -16.74 32.86
CA VAL A 299 7.49 -18.00 33.08
C VAL A 299 8.95 -17.93 32.61
N GLY A 300 9.40 -16.86 31.94
CA GLY A 300 10.72 -16.86 31.26
C GLY A 300 11.56 -15.59 31.24
N ALA A 301 11.13 -14.46 31.82
CA ALA A 301 11.91 -13.22 31.73
C ALA A 301 11.81 -12.32 32.98
N MET A 302 12.11 -12.87 34.16
CA MET A 302 12.68 -12.13 35.29
C MET A 302 13.46 -13.09 36.21
N ARG A 303 14.40 -13.85 35.65
CA ARG A 303 15.60 -14.38 36.34
C ARG A 303 16.72 -14.53 35.32
#